data_AF-A0A1E3HN71-F1
#
_entry.id   AF-A0A1E3HN71-F1
#
_cell.length_a   1.000
_cell.length_b   1.000
_cell.length_c   1.000
_cell.angle_alpha   90.00
_cell.angle_beta   90.00
_cell.angle_gamma   90.00
#
_symmetry.space_group_name_H-M   'P 1'
#
loop_
_entity.id
_entity.type
_entity.pdbx_description
1 polymer ?
#
loop_
_entity_poly.entity_id
_entity_poly.type
_entity_poly.pdbx_seq_one_letter_code
_entity_poly.pdbx_strand_id
1 'polypeptide(L)'
;MLIVLQYEAWKGGAKDIALSRFLGIFSIFKSATSGHTGSLGAISKQEVENVFFGDDKNVKDKSVEAAIVIILENGKLHKGDLAHSNKLNKNPSRGLGDTRAPGAAQGSHR
;
A
#
# COMPACT_ATOMS: atom_id res chain seq x y z
N MET A 1 -10.82 -12.36 2.04
CA MET A 1 -10.41 -12.96 0.75
C MET A 1 -11.09 -12.33 -0.47
N LEU A 2 -12.30 -11.73 -0.36
CA LEU A 2 -13.02 -11.14 -1.51
C LEU A 2 -12.32 -9.95 -2.21
N ILE A 3 -11.59 -9.12 -1.45
CA ILE A 3 -10.88 -7.92 -1.98
C ILE A 3 -9.79 -8.32 -3.00
N VAL A 4 -9.07 -9.39 -2.71
CA VAL A 4 -7.96 -9.88 -3.56
C VAL A 4 -8.51 -10.42 -4.87
N LEU A 5 -9.59 -11.20 -4.80
CA LEU A 5 -10.27 -11.74 -5.99
C LEU A 5 -10.82 -10.63 -6.89
N GLN A 6 -11.34 -9.55 -6.31
CA GLN A 6 -11.81 -8.39 -7.08
C GLN A 6 -10.66 -7.63 -7.75
N TYR A 7 -9.53 -7.45 -7.06
CA TYR A 7 -8.33 -6.87 -7.67
C TYR A 7 -7.77 -7.76 -8.77
N GLU A 8 -7.68 -9.07 -8.56
CA GLU A 8 -7.19 -10.03 -9.55
C GLU A 8 -8.09 -10.09 -10.79
N ALA A 9 -9.42 -10.09 -10.62
CA ALA A 9 -10.37 -10.00 -11.72
C ALA A 9 -10.24 -8.67 -12.49
N TRP A 10 -10.11 -7.55 -11.78
CA TRP A 10 -9.90 -6.24 -12.41
C TRP A 10 -8.58 -6.20 -13.19
N LYS A 11 -7.50 -6.74 -12.62
CA LYS A 11 -6.20 -6.85 -13.29
C LYS A 11 -6.23 -7.79 -14.50
N GLY A 12 -7.06 -8.84 -14.43
CA GLY A 12 -7.30 -9.80 -15.51
C GLY A 12 -8.18 -9.29 -16.66
N GLY A 13 -8.75 -8.09 -16.55
CA GLY A 13 -9.50 -7.43 -17.64
C GLY A 13 -10.93 -7.03 -17.30
N ALA A 14 -11.46 -7.37 -16.12
CA ALA A 14 -12.78 -6.91 -15.66
C ALA A 14 -12.71 -5.45 -15.16
N LYS A 15 -12.48 -4.52 -16.08
CA LYS A 15 -12.29 -3.09 -15.80
C LYS A 15 -13.59 -2.35 -15.40
N ASP A 16 -14.72 -3.04 -15.47
CA ASP A 16 -16.02 -2.62 -14.95
C ASP A 16 -16.12 -2.69 -13.42
N ILE A 17 -15.23 -3.44 -12.77
CA ILE A 17 -15.12 -3.48 -11.31
C ILE A 17 -14.60 -2.12 -10.81
N ALA A 18 -15.46 -1.38 -10.10
CA ALA A 18 -15.08 -0.10 -9.51
C ALA A 18 -13.93 -0.24 -8.51
N LEU A 19 -12.92 0.64 -8.61
CA LEU A 19 -11.73 0.62 -7.75
C LEU A 19 -12.07 0.66 -6.25
N SER A 20 -13.14 1.36 -5.87
CA SER A 20 -13.61 1.46 -4.48
C SER A 20 -14.04 0.12 -3.86
N ARG A 21 -14.23 -0.93 -4.67
CA ARG A 21 -14.52 -2.28 -4.19
C ARG A 21 -13.33 -2.92 -3.48
N PHE A 22 -12.11 -2.56 -3.88
CA PHE A 22 -10.88 -3.15 -3.36
C PHE A 22 -9.82 -2.13 -2.90
N LEU A 23 -10.04 -0.84 -3.12
CA LEU A 23 -9.27 0.26 -2.51
C LEU A 23 -10.05 0.86 -1.34
N GLY A 24 -9.44 0.86 -0.15
CA GLY A 24 -10.01 1.51 1.02
C GLY A 24 -9.75 3.02 1.10
N ILE A 25 -8.69 3.50 0.44
CA ILE A 25 -8.27 4.90 0.44
C ILE A 25 -7.72 5.26 -0.94
N PHE A 26 -8.16 6.38 -1.50
CA PHE A 26 -7.67 6.93 -2.77
C PHE A 26 -6.49 7.89 -2.53
N SER A 27 -5.41 7.36 -1.93
CA SER A 27 -4.18 8.08 -1.66
C SER A 27 -2.97 7.17 -1.85
N ILE A 28 -1.87 7.71 -2.35
CA ILE A 28 -0.61 6.99 -2.50
C ILE A 28 0.24 7.26 -1.26
N PHE A 29 0.81 6.20 -0.68
CA PHE A 29 1.66 6.28 0.50
C PHE A 29 3.08 5.85 0.17
N LYS A 30 4.04 6.54 0.79
CA LYS A 30 5.47 6.27 0.67
C LYS A 30 6.07 6.12 2.07
N SER A 31 7.07 5.26 2.21
CA SER A 31 7.82 5.16 3.47
C SER A 31 8.63 6.43 3.68
N ALA A 32 8.49 7.04 4.86
CA ALA A 32 9.26 8.23 5.24
C ALA A 32 10.74 7.90 5.53
N THR A 33 11.03 6.65 5.90
CA THR A 33 12.38 6.14 6.16
C THR A 33 12.76 5.09 5.12
N SER A 34 14.04 5.04 4.73
CA SER A 34 14.53 4.00 3.81
C SER A 34 14.46 2.64 4.49
N GLY A 35 13.56 1.76 4.05
CA GLY A 35 13.40 0.39 4.57
C GLY A 35 11.96 -0.10 4.55
N HIS A 36 11.76 -1.39 4.88
CA HIS A 36 10.44 -2.03 4.96
C HIS A 36 9.73 -1.78 6.31
N THR A 37 10.41 -1.16 7.27
CA THR A 37 9.91 -0.89 8.63
C THR A 37 9.98 0.61 8.89
N GLY A 38 8.88 1.32 8.62
CA GLY A 38 8.78 2.77 8.75
C GLY A 38 7.33 3.25 8.72
N SER A 39 7.11 4.50 9.11
CA SER A 39 5.79 5.13 8.96
C SER A 39 5.54 5.44 7.49
N LEU A 40 4.32 5.13 7.04
CA LEU A 40 3.83 5.47 5.72
C LEU A 40 3.20 6.87 5.77
N GLY A 41 3.68 7.77 4.91
CA GLY A 41 3.12 9.09 4.71
C GLY A 41 2.45 9.19 3.35
N ALA A 42 1.29 9.86 3.29
CA ALA A 42 0.67 10.18 2.01
C ALA A 42 1.56 11.18 1.25
N ILE A 43 1.79 10.93 -0.03
CA ILE A 43 2.57 11.86 -0.86
C ILE A 43 1.70 13.00 -1.39
N SER A 44 2.32 14.16 -1.65
CA SER A 44 1.63 15.34 -2.17
C SER A 44 1.22 15.15 -3.63
N LYS A 45 0.22 15.90 -4.11
CA LYS A 45 -0.19 15.88 -5.53
C LYS A 45 0.97 16.23 -6.48
N GLN A 46 1.78 17.21 -6.12
CA GLN A 46 2.97 17.58 -6.91
C GLN A 46 3.98 16.43 -6.98
N GLU A 47 4.20 15.69 -5.88
CA GLU A 47 5.07 14.52 -5.90
C GLU A 47 4.48 13.39 -6.75
N VAL A 48 3.17 13.16 -6.71
CA VAL A 48 2.49 12.23 -7.62
C VAL A 48 2.74 12.63 -9.07
N GLU A 49 2.53 13.90 -9.40
CA GLU A 49 2.72 14.42 -10.75
C GLU A 49 4.16 14.18 -11.25
N ASN A 50 5.14 14.57 -10.44
CA ASN A 50 6.56 14.47 -10.80
C ASN A 50 7.02 13.01 -10.94
N VAL A 51 6.56 12.10 -10.07
CA VAL A 51 7.02 10.71 -10.05
C VAL A 51 6.34 9.85 -11.12
N PHE A 52 5.04 10.03 -11.35
CA PHE A 52 4.27 9.16 -12.25
C PHE A 52 4.15 9.71 -13.66
N PHE A 53 4.17 11.03 -13.84
CA PHE A 53 3.93 11.67 -15.13
C PHE A 53 5.07 12.58 -15.59
N GLY A 54 5.92 13.02 -14.66
CA GLY A 54 7.02 13.94 -14.93
C GLY A 54 6.58 15.20 -15.70
N ASP A 55 7.50 15.72 -16.51
CA ASP A 55 7.27 16.87 -17.38
C ASP A 55 6.56 16.50 -18.70
N ASP A 56 6.00 15.30 -18.83
CA ASP A 56 5.33 14.89 -20.05
C ASP A 56 4.07 15.76 -20.26
N LYS A 57 4.08 16.52 -21.36
CA LYS A 57 3.00 17.43 -21.76
C LYS A 57 1.84 16.68 -22.45
N ASN A 58 2.05 15.44 -22.83
CA ASN A 58 1.05 14.64 -23.56
C ASN A 58 0.12 13.85 -22.63
N VAL A 59 0.45 13.77 -21.34
CA VAL A 59 -0.42 13.14 -20.33
C VAL A 59 -1.58 14.08 -20.00
N LYS A 60 -2.78 13.69 -20.45
CA LYS A 60 -4.02 14.47 -20.26
C LYS A 60 -4.58 14.41 -18.84
N ASP A 61 -4.35 13.30 -18.14
CA ASP A 61 -4.82 13.10 -16.77
C ASP A 61 -3.63 12.80 -15.86
N LYS A 62 -3.32 13.77 -14.98
CA LYS A 62 -2.26 13.68 -13.97
C LYS A 62 -2.81 13.54 -12.55
N SER A 63 -4.04 13.01 -12.44
CA SER A 63 -4.71 12.81 -11.15
C SER A 63 -4.06 11.72 -10.29
N VAL A 64 -4.42 11.72 -9.00
CA VAL A 64 -4.02 10.66 -8.06
C VAL A 64 -4.60 9.32 -8.49
N GLU A 65 -5.83 9.33 -9.01
CA GLU A 65 -6.53 8.16 -9.52
C GLU A 65 -5.82 7.53 -10.72
N ALA A 66 -5.35 8.34 -11.68
CA ALA A 66 -4.54 7.85 -12.79
C ALA A 66 -3.23 7.20 -12.31
N ALA A 67 -2.56 7.81 -11.34
CA ALA A 67 -1.35 7.23 -10.74
C ALA A 67 -1.63 5.93 -9.97
N ILE A 68 -2.76 5.85 -9.26
CA ILE A 68 -3.22 4.61 -8.61
C ILE A 68 -3.41 3.50 -9.65
N VAL A 69 -4.03 3.79 -10.79
CA VAL A 69 -4.20 2.80 -11.87
C VAL A 69 -2.84 2.31 -12.37
N ILE A 70 -1.87 3.21 -12.59
CA ILE A 70 -0.50 2.83 -13.02
C ILE A 70 0.14 1.87 -12.00
N ILE A 71 0.02 2.15 -10.70
CA ILE A 71 0.53 1.27 -9.64
C ILE A 71 -0.16 -0.10 -9.68
N LEU A 72 -1.48 -0.12 -9.83
CA LEU A 72 -2.25 -1.37 -9.82
C LEU A 72 -1.92 -2.26 -11.02
N GLU A 73 -1.64 -1.67 -12.18
CA GLU A 73 -1.29 -2.38 -13.41
C GLU A 73 0.16 -2.87 -13.40
N ASN A 74 1.11 -1.99 -13.07
CA ASN A 74 2.55 -2.24 -13.22
C ASN A 74 3.27 -2.63 -11.92
N GLY A 75 2.63 -2.41 -10.77
CA GLY A 75 3.20 -2.68 -9.46
C GLY A 75 3.22 -4.16 -9.09
N LYS A 76 3.89 -4.45 -7.97
CA LYS A 76 4.00 -5.79 -7.39
C LYS A 76 3.14 -5.90 -6.13
N LEU A 77 2.30 -6.93 -6.08
CA LEU A 77 1.50 -7.22 -4.89
C LEU A 77 2.42 -7.67 -3.75
N HIS A 78 2.36 -7.00 -2.60
CA HIS A 78 3.07 -7.43 -1.40
C HIS A 78 2.21 -8.44 -0.64
N LYS A 79 2.52 -9.74 -0.79
CA LYS A 79 1.74 -10.85 -0.19
C LYS A 79 1.79 -10.91 1.34
N GLY A 80 2.80 -10.30 1.97
CA GLY A 80 3.01 -10.34 3.43
C GLY A 80 2.01 -9.53 4.27
N ASP A 81 1.34 -8.54 3.67
CA ASP A 81 0.48 -7.57 4.38
C ASP A 81 -1.03 -7.82 4.16
N LEU A 82 -1.38 -8.76 3.27
CA LEU A 82 -2.76 -9.03 2.87
C LEU A 82 -3.63 -9.62 4.00
N ALA A 83 -3.02 -10.19 5.04
CA ALA A 83 -3.69 -10.66 6.25
C ALA A 83 -3.90 -9.56 7.31
N HIS A 84 -3.21 -8.42 7.19
CA HIS A 84 -3.26 -7.29 8.15
C HIS A 84 -4.01 -6.06 7.61
N SER A 85 -4.50 -6.11 6.37
CA SER A 85 -5.04 -4.97 5.59
C SER A 85 -6.24 -4.22 6.20
N ASN A 86 -6.77 -4.64 7.35
CA ASN A 86 -7.85 -3.94 8.07
C ASN A 86 -7.41 -3.22 9.35
N LYS A 87 -6.14 -3.29 9.76
CA LYS A 87 -5.65 -2.58 10.94
C LYS A 87 -4.87 -1.34 10.51
N LEU A 88 -5.59 -0.32 10.04
CA LEU A 88 -5.03 1.03 9.98
C LEU A 88 -4.62 1.40 11.42
N ASN A 89 -3.31 1.42 11.70
CA ASN A 89 -2.82 1.80 13.02
C ASN A 89 -3.08 3.29 13.22
N LYS A 90 -4.20 3.62 13.88
CA LYS A 90 -4.59 4.99 14.23
C LYS A 90 -3.70 5.61 15.32
N ASN A 91 -2.70 4.89 15.83
CA ASN A 91 -1.75 5.41 16.81
C ASN A 91 -0.32 4.88 16.54
N PRO A 92 0.42 5.49 15.61
CA PRO A 92 1.79 5.11 15.30
C PRO A 92 2.78 5.34 16.46
N SER A 93 2.41 6.13 17.48
CA SER A 93 3.24 6.45 18.65
C SER A 93 3.27 5.36 19.71
N ARG A 94 2.33 4.40 19.66
CA ARG A 94 2.42 3.17 20.46
C ARG A 94 3.18 2.16 19.63
N GLY A 95 4.50 2.08 19.86
CA GLY A 95 5.37 1.10 19.21
C GLY A 95 4.72 -0.28 19.16
N LEU A 96 4.98 -1.02 18.07
CA LEU A 96 4.54 -2.40 17.86
C LEU A 96 4.83 -3.24 19.12
N GLY A 97 3.82 -3.34 19.98
CA GLY A 97 3.87 -4.12 21.20
C GLY A 97 3.92 -5.58 20.82
N ASP A 98 5.08 -6.19 21.07
CA ASP A 98 5.27 -7.59 21.40
C ASP A 98 4.45 -8.58 20.57
N THR A 99 4.88 -8.84 19.33
CA THR A 99 4.60 -10.13 18.71
C THR A 99 5.44 -11.17 19.42
N ARG A 100 4.84 -11.81 20.44
CA ARG A 100 5.33 -13.05 21.03
C ARG A 100 5.54 -14.07 19.91
N ALA A 101 6.78 -14.21 19.45
CA ALA A 101 7.22 -15.35 18.68
C ALA A 101 7.29 -16.55 19.63
N PRO A 102 6.62 -17.69 19.36
CA PRO A 102 6.86 -18.92 20.11
C PRO A 102 8.20 -19.49 19.62
N GLY A 103 9.31 -19.03 20.21
CA GLY A 103 10.63 -19.44 19.75
C GLY A 103 11.77 -18.62 20.32
N ALA A 104 11.87 -18.50 21.64
CA ALA A 104 13.13 -18.14 22.29
C ALA A 104 13.29 -19.03 23.52
N ALA A 105 14.22 -19.96 23.43
CA ALA A 105 14.56 -20.90 24.48
C ALA A 105 14.89 -20.15 25.78
N GLN A 106 14.34 -20.69 26.86
CA GLN A 106 14.54 -20.33 28.26
C GLN A 106 16.03 -20.38 28.62
N GLY A 107 16.69 -19.22 28.61
CA GLY A 107 18.01 -19.03 29.22
C GLY A 107 17.88 -19.04 30.74
N SER A 108 18.25 -20.18 31.35
CA SER A 108 18.35 -20.36 32.79
C SER A 108 19.48 -19.49 33.35
N HIS A 109 19.13 -18.56 34.26
CA HIS A 109 20.09 -17.88 35.12
C HIS A 109 20.29 -18.70 36.39
N ARG A 110 21.54 -19.13 36.61
CA ARG A 110 22.11 -19.37 37.94
C ARG A 110 22.65 -18.05 38.48
#